data_AF-A0A5A7RM15-F1
#
_entry.id   AF-A0A5A7RM15-F1
#
_cell.length_a   1.000
_cell.length_b   1.000
_cell.length_c   1.000
_cell.angle_alpha   90.00
_cell.angle_beta   90.00
_cell.angle_gamma   90.00
#
_symmetry.space_group_name_H-M   'P 1'
#
loop_
_entity.id
_entity.type
_entity.pdbx_description
1 polymer ?
#
loop_
_entity_poly.entity_id
_entity_poly.type
_entity_poly.pdbx_seq_one_letter_code
_entity_poly.pdbx_strand_id
1 'polypeptide(L)'
;MIALISLLIVILFSIIVIRIGSVALEMTGLSREAAAFQAQSAFSGTGFTTSESEYVVSHPVRRKIIRLLIFIGNAGVVSAIATLVLTFIGQSKEEATLRLFWLFIGLLALYLFARSKLVDRG
;
A
#
# COMPACT_ATOMS: atom_id res chain seq x y z
N MET A 1 -17.93 10.74 -7.95
CA MET A 1 -16.60 10.78 -8.61
C MET A 1 -15.47 11.13 -7.65
N ILE A 2 -15.59 12.17 -6.79
CA ILE A 2 -14.53 12.54 -5.82
C ILE A 2 -14.12 11.34 -4.94
N ALA A 3 -15.07 10.67 -4.27
CA ALA A 3 -14.76 9.52 -3.42
C ALA A 3 -14.01 8.39 -4.15
N LEU A 4 -14.38 8.10 -5.40
CA LEU A 4 -13.71 7.11 -6.25
C LEU A 4 -12.26 7.53 -6.55
N ILE A 5 -12.06 8.79 -6.92
CA ILE A 5 -10.73 9.34 -7.21
C ILE A 5 -9.88 9.31 -5.93
N SER A 6 -10.44 9.69 -4.79
CA SER A 6 -9.78 9.61 -3.48
C SER A 6 -9.36 8.17 -3.14
N LEU A 7 -10.23 7.18 -3.39
CA LEU A 7 -9.89 5.76 -3.21
C LEU A 7 -8.67 5.37 -4.05
N LEU A 8 -8.67 5.70 -5.34
CA LEU A 8 -7.55 5.38 -6.24
C LEU A 8 -6.26 6.09 -5.82
N ILE A 9 -6.34 7.33 -5.33
CA ILE A 9 -5.20 8.07 -4.78
C ILE A 9 -4.66 7.40 -3.51
N VAL A 10 -5.54 6.97 -2.59
CA VAL A 10 -5.12 6.25 -1.37
C VAL A 10 -4.39 4.96 -1.72
N ILE A 11 -4.88 4.21 -2.70
CA ILE A 11 -4.21 2.97 -3.16
C ILE A 11 -2.86 3.30 -3.80
N LEU A 12 -2.80 4.30 -4.69
CA LEU A 12 -1.55 4.73 -5.31
C LEU A 12 -0.51 5.17 -4.26
N PHE A 13 -0.93 5.97 -3.29
CA PHE A 13 -0.09 6.43 -2.19
C PHE A 13 0.41 5.26 -1.35
N SER A 14 -0.46 4.30 -1.05
CA SER A 14 -0.09 3.07 -0.33
C SER A 14 1.02 2.29 -1.06
N ILE A 15 0.89 2.12 -2.38
CA ILE A 15 1.92 1.45 -3.20
C ILE A 15 3.26 2.20 -3.12
N ILE A 16 3.25 3.53 -3.20
CA ILE A 16 4.46 4.36 -3.13
C ILE A 16 5.12 4.25 -1.75
N VAL A 17 4.33 4.33 -0.67
CA VAL A 17 4.84 4.23 0.71
C VAL A 17 5.50 2.86 0.95
N ILE A 18 4.87 1.77 0.52
CA ILE A 18 5.44 0.42 0.64
C ILE A 18 6.80 0.35 -0.07
N ARG A 19 6.90 0.90 -1.29
CA ARG A 19 8.15 0.91 -2.07
C ARG A 19 9.25 1.72 -1.39
N ILE A 20 8.94 2.93 -0.91
CA ILE A 20 9.89 3.75 -0.16
C ILE A 20 10.36 3.01 1.09
N GLY A 21 9.44 2.34 1.81
CA GLY A 21 9.76 1.50 2.94
C GLY A 21 10.71 0.35 2.59
N SER A 22 10.46 -0.34 1.47
CA SER A 22 11.31 -1.42 0.96
C SER A 22 12.73 -0.92 0.68
N VAL A 23 12.87 0.15 -0.11
CA VAL A 23 14.19 0.73 -0.43
C VAL A 23 14.90 1.19 0.84
N ALA A 24 14.20 1.84 1.76
CA ALA A 24 14.78 2.29 3.02
C ALA A 24 15.27 1.11 3.88
N LEU A 25 14.55 -0.01 3.90
CA LEU A 25 14.95 -1.24 4.58
C LEU A 25 16.15 -1.92 3.92
N GLU A 26 16.19 -1.97 2.59
CA GLU A 26 17.33 -2.50 1.82
C GLU A 26 18.61 -1.70 2.10
N MET A 27 18.51 -0.36 2.16
CA MET A 27 19.63 0.52 2.52
C MET A 27 20.19 0.25 3.93
N THR A 28 19.46 -0.45 4.79
CA THR A 28 19.97 -0.89 6.10
C THR A 28 20.68 -2.24 6.06
N GLY A 29 20.85 -2.85 4.87
CA GLY A 29 21.54 -4.12 4.66
C GLY A 29 20.64 -5.36 4.67
N LEU A 30 19.33 -5.21 4.50
CA LEU A 30 18.44 -6.35 4.24
C LEU A 30 18.54 -6.76 2.76
N SER A 31 18.36 -8.05 2.46
CA SER A 31 18.19 -8.48 1.07
C SER A 31 16.95 -7.82 0.47
N ARG A 32 16.98 -7.55 -0.83
CA ARG A 32 15.88 -6.93 -1.56
C ARG A 32 14.54 -7.66 -1.36
N GLU A 33 14.56 -8.99 -1.41
CA GLU A 33 13.38 -9.83 -1.18
C GLU A 33 12.83 -9.69 0.25
N ALA A 34 13.71 -9.71 1.26
CA ALA A 34 13.32 -9.54 2.65
C ALA A 34 12.78 -8.12 2.91
N ALA A 35 13.45 -7.09 2.38
CA ALA A 35 13.04 -5.71 2.52
C ALA A 35 11.66 -5.44 1.89
N ALA A 36 11.41 -5.96 0.69
CA ALA A 36 10.13 -5.83 0.00
C ALA A 36 9.01 -6.54 0.77
N PHE A 37 9.24 -7.79 1.18
CA PHE A 37 8.25 -8.55 1.94
C PHE A 37 7.97 -7.90 3.30
N GLN A 38 9.01 -7.53 4.06
CA GLN A 38 8.85 -6.90 5.37
C GLN A 38 8.16 -5.54 5.28
N ALA A 39 8.46 -4.72 4.26
CA ALA A 39 7.78 -3.44 4.06
C ALA A 39 6.29 -3.63 3.78
N GLN A 40 5.94 -4.58 2.91
CA GLN A 40 4.55 -4.91 2.59
C GLN A 40 3.81 -5.45 3.81
N SER A 41 4.40 -6.42 4.51
CA SER A 41 3.81 -7.04 5.71
C SER A 41 3.65 -6.06 6.88
N ALA A 42 4.59 -5.12 7.02
CA ALA A 42 4.47 -4.05 8.02
C ALA A 42 3.33 -3.07 7.66
N PHE A 43 3.24 -2.67 6.40
CA PHE A 43 2.16 -1.80 5.94
C PHE A 43 0.78 -2.45 6.07
N SER A 44 0.66 -3.75 5.74
CA SER A 44 -0.61 -4.47 5.87
C SER A 44 -0.97 -4.85 7.31
N GLY A 45 -0.03 -4.73 8.26
CA GLY A 45 -0.21 -5.19 9.63
C GLY A 45 -0.23 -6.72 9.79
N THR A 46 0.22 -7.46 8.77
CA THR A 46 0.25 -8.94 8.79
C THR A 46 1.38 -9.48 9.67
N GLY A 47 2.54 -8.81 9.66
CA GLY A 47 3.75 -9.27 10.35
C GLY A 47 4.56 -10.31 9.57
N PHE A 48 5.61 -10.82 10.22
CA PHE A 48 6.57 -11.78 9.68
C PHE A 48 7.04 -12.72 10.81
N THR A 49 7.83 -13.75 10.49
CA THR A 49 8.27 -14.75 11.47
C THR A 49 9.16 -14.13 12.56
N THR A 50 9.34 -14.85 13.68
CA THR A 50 10.14 -14.36 14.82
C THR A 50 11.57 -14.06 14.44
N SER A 51 12.22 -14.95 13.66
CA SER A 51 13.59 -14.75 13.18
C SER A 51 13.72 -13.50 12.30
N GLU A 52 12.77 -13.26 11.41
CA GLU A 52 12.74 -12.05 10.57
C GLU A 52 12.56 -10.78 11.42
N SER A 53 11.72 -10.87 12.46
CA SER A 53 11.48 -9.76 13.38
C SER A 53 12.72 -9.39 14.20
N GLU A 54 13.57 -10.35 14.57
CA GLU A 54 14.82 -10.12 15.28
C GLU A 54 15.79 -9.25 14.47
N TYR A 55 15.89 -9.47 13.16
CA TYR A 55 16.68 -8.62 12.26
C TYR A 55 16.13 -7.19 12.14
N VAL A 56 14.83 -6.99 12.31
CA VAL A 56 14.19 -5.66 12.30
C VAL A 56 14.42 -4.92 13.60
N VAL A 57 14.16 -5.57 14.75
CA VAL A 57 14.17 -4.88 16.05
C VAL A 57 15.58 -4.62 16.58
N SER A 58 16.56 -5.41 16.14
CA SER A 58 17.98 -5.24 16.49
C SER A 58 18.60 -3.97 15.90
N HIS A 59 18.03 -3.41 14.82
CA HIS A 59 18.53 -2.18 14.19
C HIS A 59 17.59 -0.98 14.43
N PRO A 60 18.04 0.11 15.08
CA PRO A 60 17.18 1.23 15.46
C PRO A 60 16.48 1.92 14.27
N VAL A 61 17.14 2.02 13.12
CA VAL A 61 16.56 2.60 11.90
C VAL A 61 15.48 1.71 11.29
N ARG A 62 15.70 0.39 11.14
CA ARG A 62 14.69 -0.57 10.64
C ARG A 62 13.42 -0.50 11.47
N ARG A 63 13.58 -0.50 12.79
CA ARG A 63 12.47 -0.35 13.74
C ARG A 63 11.68 0.96 13.54
N LYS A 64 12.34 2.07 13.22
CA LYS A 64 11.65 3.34 12.92
C LYS A 64 10.88 3.28 11.60
N ILE A 65 11.46 2.69 10.55
CA ILE A 65 10.82 2.50 9.25
C ILE A 65 9.55 1.64 9.41
N ILE A 66 9.68 0.48 10.07
CA ILE A 66 8.57 -0.47 10.27
C ILE A 66 7.44 0.16 11.08
N ARG A 67 7.74 0.91 12.16
CA ARG A 67 6.70 1.63 12.92
C ARG A 67 5.93 2.62 12.05
N LEU A 68 6.63 3.35 11.17
CA LEU A 68 5.99 4.31 10.29
C LEU A 68 5.09 3.61 9.26
N LEU A 69 5.57 2.50 8.68
CA LEU A 69 4.80 1.69 7.74
C LEU A 69 3.52 1.14 8.37
N ILE A 70 3.59 0.62 9.60
CA ILE A 70 2.42 0.14 10.35
C ILE A 70 1.42 1.28 10.59
N PHE A 71 1.90 2.45 11.02
CA PHE A 71 1.04 3.59 11.30
C PHE A 71 0.31 4.08 10.04
N ILE A 72 1.06 4.31 8.95
CA ILE A 72 0.48 4.76 7.67
C ILE A 72 -0.44 3.69 7.08
N GLY A 73 -0.06 2.42 7.18
CA GLY A 73 -0.85 1.29 6.70
C GLY A 73 -2.26 1.26 7.28
N ASN A 74 -2.37 1.34 8.61
CA ASN A 74 -3.67 1.39 9.29
C ASN A 74 -4.52 2.59 8.85
N ALA A 75 -3.93 3.78 8.76
CA ALA A 75 -4.62 4.98 8.28
C ALA A 75 -5.08 4.84 6.81
N GLY A 76 -4.24 4.23 5.96
CA GLY A 76 -4.52 3.96 4.56
C GLY A 76 -5.70 3.01 4.37
N VAL A 77 -5.74 1.90 5.11
CA VAL A 77 -6.85 0.92 5.04
C VAL A 77 -8.17 1.55 5.44
N VAL A 78 -8.21 2.29 6.56
CA VAL A 78 -9.43 2.97 7.02
C VAL A 78 -9.92 3.98 5.96
N SER A 79 -8.99 4.75 5.39
CA SER A 79 -9.31 5.74 4.35
C SER A 79 -9.83 5.08 3.06
N ALA A 80 -9.25 3.96 2.65
CA ALA A 80 -9.69 3.18 1.49
C ALA A 80 -11.10 2.62 1.70
N ILE A 81 -11.38 2.04 2.87
CA ILE A 81 -12.72 1.52 3.18
C ILE A 81 -13.75 2.65 3.16
N ALA A 82 -13.47 3.77 3.83
CA ALA A 82 -14.39 4.91 3.88
C ALA A 82 -14.70 5.46 2.48
N THR A 83 -13.67 5.67 1.65
CA THR A 83 -13.83 6.19 0.29
C THR A 83 -14.50 5.18 -0.65
N LEU A 84 -14.29 3.89 -0.47
CA LEU A 84 -15.01 2.84 -1.20
C LEU A 84 -16.51 2.87 -0.89
N VAL A 85 -16.90 2.93 0.40
CA VAL A 85 -18.32 3.04 0.78
C VAL A 85 -18.94 4.31 0.22
N LEU A 86 -18.27 5.46 0.37
CA LEU A 86 -18.72 6.75 -0.16
C LEU A 86 -18.83 6.76 -1.70
N THR A 87 -18.13 5.86 -2.38
CA THR A 87 -18.23 5.71 -3.83
C THR A 87 -19.58 5.14 -4.27
N PHE A 88 -20.29 4.38 -3.44
CA PHE A 88 -21.53 3.72 -3.87
C PHE A 88 -22.77 4.15 -3.09
N ILE A 89 -22.61 4.78 -1.93
CA ILE A 89 -23.75 5.20 -1.11
C ILE A 89 -24.59 6.29 -1.83
N GLY A 90 -25.91 6.10 -1.81
CA GLY A 90 -26.88 7.07 -2.35
C GLY A 90 -26.79 7.30 -3.87
N GLN A 91 -26.19 6.38 -4.63
CA GLN A 91 -26.05 6.50 -6.08
C GLN A 91 -27.19 5.78 -6.83
N SER A 92 -27.56 6.31 -7.99
CA SER A 92 -28.48 5.59 -8.89
C SER A 92 -27.82 4.34 -9.46
N LYS A 93 -28.62 3.44 -10.04
CA LYS A 93 -28.10 2.22 -10.71
C LYS A 93 -27.14 2.57 -11.86
N GLU A 94 -27.48 3.59 -12.65
CA GLU A 94 -26.64 4.04 -13.76
C GLU A 94 -25.30 4.62 -13.26
N GLU A 95 -25.35 5.48 -12.24
CA GLU A 95 -24.16 6.07 -11.63
C GLU A 95 -23.26 5.01 -10.98
N ALA A 96 -23.85 4.07 -10.25
CA ALA A 96 -23.11 2.96 -9.64
C ALA A 96 -22.42 2.08 -10.70
N THR A 97 -23.10 1.82 -11.82
CA THR A 97 -22.54 1.06 -12.95
C THR A 97 -21.35 1.79 -13.57
N LEU A 98 -21.47 3.11 -13.79
CA LEU A 98 -20.36 3.94 -14.29
C LEU A 98 -19.19 3.99 -13.30
N ARG A 99 -19.45 4.12 -11.99
CA ARG A 99 -18.41 4.12 -10.97
C ARG A 99 -17.70 2.77 -10.88
N LEU A 100 -18.42 1.66 -11.03
CA LEU A 100 -17.83 0.33 -11.05
C LEU A 100 -16.91 0.14 -12.26
N PHE A 101 -17.31 0.63 -13.44
CA PHE A 101 -16.49 0.61 -14.64
C PHE A 101 -15.19 1.41 -14.44
N TRP A 102 -15.28 2.63 -13.93
CA TRP A 102 -14.10 3.46 -13.64
C TRP A 102 -13.22 2.90 -12.53
N LEU A 103 -13.82 2.28 -11.51
CA LEU A 103 -13.07 1.58 -10.47
C LEU A 103 -12.24 0.44 -11.08
N PHE A 104 -12.84 -0.38 -11.95
CA PHE A 104 -12.13 -1.46 -12.62
C PHE A 104 -10.96 -0.95 -13.46
N ILE A 105 -11.19 0.07 -14.29
CA ILE A 105 -10.13 0.70 -15.10
C ILE A 105 -9.03 1.26 -14.21
N GLY A 106 -9.38 1.98 -13.14
CA GLY A 106 -8.43 2.57 -12.21
C GLY A 106 -7.58 1.51 -11.51
N LEU A 107 -8.19 0.44 -11.02
CA LEU A 107 -7.48 -0.67 -10.40
C LEU A 107 -6.58 -1.41 -11.39
N LEU A 108 -7.03 -1.61 -12.63
CA LEU A 108 -6.20 -2.20 -13.69
C LEU A 108 -4.98 -1.33 -13.99
N ALA A 109 -5.17 -0.01 -14.13
CA ALA A 109 -4.08 0.93 -14.34
C ALA A 109 -3.07 0.91 -13.18
N LEU A 110 -3.56 0.90 -11.93
CA LEU A 110 -2.70 0.80 -10.73
C LEU A 110 -1.97 -0.54 -10.66
N TYR A 111 -2.61 -1.65 -11.02
CA TYR A 111 -1.97 -2.95 -11.09
C TYR A 111 -0.83 -2.99 -12.12
N LEU A 112 -1.08 -2.46 -13.32
CA LEU A 112 -0.05 -2.35 -14.37
C LEU A 112 1.10 -1.44 -13.93
N PHE A 113 0.80 -0.32 -13.29
CA PHE A 113 1.81 0.56 -12.69
C PHE A 113 2.62 -0.15 -11.61
N ALA A 114 1.95 -0.90 -10.72
CA ALA A 114 2.59 -1.67 -9.65
C ALA A 114 3.53 -2.77 -10.18
N ARG A 115 3.26 -3.33 -11.37
CA ARG A 115 4.08 -4.37 -12.02
C ARG A 115 5.07 -3.86 -13.06
N SER A 116 5.03 -2.57 -13.40
CA SER A 116 5.88 -2.07 -14.48
C SER A 116 7.37 -2.15 -14.11
N LYS A 117 8.20 -2.60 -15.07
CA LYS A 117 9.68 -2.67 -14.92
C LYS A 117 10.33 -1.32 -14.61
N LEU A 118 9.62 -0.22 -14.88
CA LEU A 118 10.05 1.13 -14.49
C LEU A 118 10.06 1.32 -12.98
N VAL A 119 9.27 0.54 -12.24
CA VAL A 119 9.21 0.62 -10.78
C VAL A 119 9.72 -0.64 -10.07
N ASP A 120 9.84 -1.75 -10.79
CA ASP A 120 10.47 -3.00 -10.31
C ASP A 120 12.03 -2.97 -10.34
N ARG A 121 12.62 -1.78 -10.44
CA ARG A 121 14.07 -1.53 -10.57
C ARG A 121 14.74 -0.97 -9.30
N GLY A 122 14.05 -0.99 -8.17
CA GLY A 122 14.65 -0.79 -6.84
C GLY A 122 14.94 -2.13 -6.23
#